data_AF-A0A7K0TNX2-F1
#
_entry.id   AF-A0A7K0TNX2-F1
#
_cell.length_a   1.000
_cell.length_b   1.000
_cell.length_c   1.000
_cell.angle_alpha   90.00
_cell.angle_beta   90.00
_cell.angle_gamma   90.00
#
_symmetry.space_group_name_H-M   'P 1'
#
loop_
_entity.id
_entity.type
_entity.pdbx_description
1 polymer ?
#
loop_
_entity_poly.entity_id
_entity_poly.type
_entity_poly.pdbx_seq_one_letter_code
_entity_poly.pdbx_strand_id
1 'polypeptide(L)'
;MNLFNWLAPAQEAGLPWWPLVLVIGVLLLINVVNNRVAPNSHYLLWSFASSVILLALGLLDGNTFTDMGLSWRHYLSGLIWAGICIGAVTLVYVIGIIFKPTRNAFRDERHAELSGGRLAFHALLEVPFGTVLLEEIAFRAVLFSMLARRYGLVWGIVLSSILFGLWHVLPSIGSHEQNPALGSVVGQGRRGNIFAIALSVLTTTLAGFVFCALRLMSGSVLAPMGLHWATNGLGYAFSWAIIRRTRRLPQ
;
A
#
# COMPACT_ATOMS: atom_id res chain seq x y z
N MET A 1 12.93 -25.52 3.37
CA MET A 1 11.98 -24.47 3.79
C MET A 1 10.85 -24.45 2.77
N ASN A 2 9.64 -24.89 3.12
CA ASN A 2 8.53 -24.97 2.16
C ASN A 2 8.07 -23.55 1.82
N LEU A 3 8.27 -23.11 0.57
CA LEU A 3 7.92 -21.76 0.09
C LEU A 3 6.41 -21.53 -0.08
N PHE A 4 5.59 -22.57 0.15
CA PHE A 4 4.16 -22.59 -0.18
C PHE A 4 3.25 -23.00 1.00
N ASN A 5 3.70 -22.83 2.23
CA ASN A 5 2.83 -23.05 3.40
C ASN A 5 2.00 -21.78 3.65
N TRP A 6 0.67 -21.92 3.63
CA TRP A 6 -0.25 -20.84 4.01
C TRP A 6 -0.22 -20.64 5.52
N LEU A 7 0.36 -19.54 5.97
CA LEU A 7 0.54 -19.21 7.39
C LEU A 7 -0.52 -18.19 7.83
N ALA A 8 -1.67 -18.71 8.26
CA ALA A 8 -2.79 -17.95 8.76
C ALA A 8 -2.87 -17.97 10.30
N PRO A 9 -3.34 -16.88 10.94
CA PRO A 9 -3.74 -16.91 12.36
C PRO A 9 -4.82 -17.95 12.61
N ALA A 10 -4.78 -18.60 13.77
CA ALA A 10 -5.83 -19.53 14.18
C ALA A 10 -7.13 -18.78 14.48
N GLN A 11 -8.27 -19.34 14.09
CA GLN A 11 -9.56 -18.75 14.47
C GLN A 11 -9.87 -19.04 15.95
N GLU A 12 -10.34 -18.02 16.66
CA GLU A 12 -10.68 -18.02 18.08
C GLU A 12 -12.10 -17.46 18.27
N ALA A 13 -12.99 -18.27 18.83
CA ALA A 13 -14.36 -17.86 19.12
C ALA A 13 -14.43 -17.00 20.39
N GLY A 14 -15.33 -16.01 20.40
CA GLY A 14 -15.65 -15.23 21.60
C GLY A 14 -14.69 -14.06 21.92
N LEU A 15 -13.78 -13.71 21.00
CA LEU A 15 -12.92 -12.53 21.19
C LEU A 15 -13.76 -11.24 21.30
N PRO A 16 -13.41 -10.32 22.23
CA PRO A 16 -14.14 -9.07 22.40
C PRO A 16 -13.99 -8.16 21.18
N TRP A 17 -14.99 -7.32 20.90
CA TRP A 17 -14.99 -6.49 19.69
C TRP A 17 -14.34 -5.12 19.90
N TRP A 18 -14.19 -4.67 21.15
CA TRP A 18 -13.70 -3.33 21.45
C TRP A 18 -12.28 -3.04 20.91
N PRO A 19 -11.30 -3.97 20.87
CA PRO A 19 -9.98 -3.66 20.30
C PRO A 19 -10.08 -3.41 18.80
N LEU A 20 -10.91 -4.19 18.10
CA LEU A 20 -11.13 -4.04 16.66
C LEU A 20 -11.81 -2.70 16.35
N VAL A 21 -12.83 -2.33 17.12
CA VAL A 21 -13.49 -1.02 17.00
C VAL A 21 -12.50 0.11 17.25
N LEU A 22 -11.62 -0.02 18.26
CA LEU A 22 -10.59 0.97 18.56
C LEU A 22 -9.58 1.10 17.41
N VAL A 23 -9.10 -0.02 16.85
CA VAL A 23 -8.21 0.00 15.67
C VAL A 23 -8.87 0.69 14.48
N ILE A 24 -10.13 0.39 14.18
CA ILE A 24 -10.87 1.05 13.10
C ILE A 24 -11.00 2.56 13.36
N GLY A 25 -11.31 2.95 14.60
CA GLY A 25 -11.38 4.36 15.00
C GLY A 25 -10.05 5.09 14.86
N VAL A 26 -8.95 4.47 15.29
CA VAL A 26 -7.59 4.99 15.12
C VAL A 26 -7.24 5.14 13.64
N LEU A 27 -7.57 4.16 12.80
CA LEU A 27 -7.35 4.25 11.36
C LEU A 27 -8.15 5.37 10.72
N LEU A 28 -9.43 5.54 11.07
CA LEU A 28 -10.22 6.67 10.58
C LEU A 28 -9.60 8.02 10.97
N LEU A 29 -9.14 8.14 12.22
CA LEU A 29 -8.45 9.34 12.70
C LEU A 29 -7.17 9.60 11.88
N ILE A 30 -6.31 8.59 11.73
CA ILE A 30 -5.07 8.72 10.95
C ILE A 30 -5.38 9.11 9.50
N ASN A 31 -6.41 8.50 8.88
CA ASN A 31 -6.79 8.78 7.50
C ASN A 31 -7.23 10.24 7.32
N VAL A 32 -8.06 10.76 8.24
CA VAL A 32 -8.50 12.15 8.23
C VAL A 32 -7.33 13.09 8.49
N VAL A 33 -6.51 12.80 9.49
CA VAL A 33 -5.35 13.63 9.85
C VAL A 33 -4.38 13.72 8.66
N ASN A 34 -4.00 12.59 8.06
CA ASN A 34 -3.05 12.55 6.95
C ASN A 34 -3.56 13.27 5.68
N ASN A 35 -4.87 13.23 5.41
CA ASN A 35 -5.42 13.80 4.17
C ASN A 35 -5.98 15.22 4.32
N ARG A 36 -6.25 15.70 5.53
CA ARG A 36 -6.97 16.97 5.75
C ARG A 36 -6.31 17.93 6.72
N VAL A 37 -5.44 17.47 7.61
CA VAL A 37 -4.98 18.28 8.77
C VAL A 37 -3.46 18.37 8.86
N ALA A 38 -2.77 17.24 8.76
CA ALA A 38 -1.35 17.15 9.09
C ALA A 38 -0.48 17.94 8.09
N PRO A 39 0.44 18.78 8.57
CA PRO A 39 1.49 19.34 7.72
C PRO A 39 2.40 18.22 7.18
N ASN A 40 2.71 18.27 5.89
CA ASN A 40 3.57 17.28 5.22
C ASN A 40 4.99 17.18 5.82
N SER A 41 5.42 18.16 6.62
CA SER A 41 6.77 18.22 7.20
C SER A 41 7.09 17.12 8.21
N HIS A 42 6.09 16.52 8.85
CA HIS A 42 6.27 15.50 9.90
C HIS A 42 5.67 14.14 9.52
N TYR A 43 5.36 13.92 8.24
CA TYR A 43 4.64 12.74 7.77
C TYR A 43 5.26 11.41 8.23
N LEU A 44 6.59 11.26 8.08
CA LEU A 44 7.31 10.06 8.52
C LEU A 44 7.14 9.77 10.02
N LEU A 45 7.17 10.80 10.85
CA LEU A 45 7.01 10.66 12.31
C LEU A 45 5.59 10.18 12.65
N TRP A 46 4.57 10.78 12.02
CA TRP A 46 3.17 10.40 12.21
C TRP A 46 2.89 8.97 11.76
N SER A 47 3.41 8.57 10.59
CA SER A 47 3.27 7.21 10.09
C SER A 47 3.94 6.17 10.99
N PHE A 48 5.15 6.48 11.48
CA PHE A 48 5.86 5.59 12.40
C PHE A 48 5.12 5.45 13.73
N ALA A 49 4.73 6.56 14.36
CA ALA A 49 3.98 6.55 15.61
C ALA A 49 2.65 5.80 15.49
N SER A 50 1.92 6.02 14.38
CA SER A 50 0.68 5.31 14.07
C SER A 50 0.90 3.80 13.94
N SER A 51 1.96 3.38 13.26
CA SER A 51 2.33 1.97 13.11
C SER A 51 2.59 1.32 14.48
N VAL A 52 3.33 2.00 15.36
CA VAL A 52 3.61 1.51 16.72
C VAL A 52 2.33 1.39 17.54
N ILE A 53 1.44 2.38 17.50
CA ILE A 53 0.15 2.34 18.21
C ILE A 53 -0.69 1.17 17.72
N LEU A 54 -0.80 0.97 16.41
CA LEU A 54 -1.56 -0.14 15.83
C LEU A 54 -0.99 -1.50 16.23
N LEU A 55 0.33 -1.65 16.25
CA LEU A 55 0.98 -2.87 16.75
C LEU A 55 0.69 -3.13 18.23
N ALA A 56 0.76 -2.09 19.06
CA ALA A 56 0.43 -2.20 20.48
C ALA A 56 -1.03 -2.64 20.68
N LEU A 57 -1.97 -2.12 19.86
CA LEU A 57 -3.37 -2.56 19.88
C LEU A 57 -3.53 -4.00 19.39
N GLY A 58 -2.77 -4.43 18.37
CA GLY A 58 -2.75 -5.81 17.91
C GLY A 58 -2.24 -6.79 18.98
N LEU A 59 -1.19 -6.40 19.72
CA LEU A 59 -0.68 -7.16 20.87
C LEU A 59 -1.67 -7.17 22.04
N LEU A 60 -2.33 -6.05 22.33
CA LEU A 60 -3.38 -5.94 23.35
C LEU A 60 -4.60 -6.82 23.01
N ASP A 61 -4.86 -7.03 21.71
CA ASP A 61 -5.86 -7.99 21.21
C ASP A 61 -5.45 -9.46 21.39
N GLY A 62 -4.22 -9.72 21.84
CA GLY A 62 -3.66 -11.05 22.00
C GLY A 62 -3.05 -11.65 20.73
N ASN A 63 -2.83 -10.85 19.67
CA ASN A 63 -2.08 -11.36 18.51
C ASN A 63 -0.61 -11.55 18.90
N THR A 64 -0.03 -12.64 18.42
CA THR A 64 1.42 -12.82 18.45
C THR A 64 2.09 -12.13 17.27
N PHE A 65 3.41 -11.97 17.33
CA PHE A 65 4.20 -11.55 16.16
C PHE A 65 4.03 -12.50 14.96
N THR A 66 3.72 -13.79 15.20
CA THR A 66 3.47 -14.75 14.11
C THR A 66 2.13 -14.48 13.44
N ASP A 67 1.07 -14.21 14.22
CA ASP A 67 -0.26 -13.86 13.68
C ASP A 67 -0.17 -12.59 12.83
N MET A 68 0.59 -11.60 13.30
CA MET A 68 0.82 -10.35 12.59
C MET A 68 1.84 -10.45 11.44
N GLY A 69 2.59 -11.54 11.31
CA GLY A 69 3.55 -11.75 10.21
C GLY A 69 4.86 -10.99 10.39
N LEU A 70 5.18 -10.73 11.64
CA LEU A 70 6.36 -10.01 12.10
C LEU A 70 7.34 -10.99 12.79
N SER A 71 7.06 -12.29 12.75
CA SER A 71 7.95 -13.30 13.30
C SER A 71 9.23 -13.39 12.45
N TRP A 72 10.37 -13.27 13.12
CA TRP A 72 11.71 -13.38 12.52
C TRP A 72 11.91 -14.71 11.76
N ARG A 73 11.19 -15.77 12.14
CA ARG A 73 11.22 -17.08 11.47
C ARG A 73 10.85 -17.01 9.99
N HIS A 74 10.08 -16.00 9.58
CA HIS A 74 9.61 -15.84 8.21
C HIS A 74 10.27 -14.67 7.46
N TYR A 75 11.25 -13.98 8.06
CA TYR A 75 11.90 -12.83 7.41
C TYR A 75 12.59 -13.21 6.10
N LEU A 76 13.32 -14.33 6.07
CA LEU A 76 13.97 -14.79 4.84
C LEU A 76 12.95 -15.08 3.72
N SER A 77 11.84 -15.76 4.05
CA SER A 77 10.76 -16.01 3.08
C SER A 77 10.15 -14.70 2.59
N GLY A 78 9.86 -13.78 3.52
CA GLY A 78 9.33 -12.46 3.23
C GLY A 78 10.22 -11.66 2.29
N LEU A 79 11.53 -11.65 2.54
CA LEU A 79 12.52 -10.95 1.70
C LEU A 79 12.67 -11.59 0.32
N ILE A 80 12.63 -12.92 0.21
CA ILE A 80 12.65 -13.63 -1.09
C ILE A 80 11.43 -13.22 -1.92
N TRP A 81 10.23 -13.32 -1.35
CA TRP A 81 9.00 -12.92 -2.03
C TRP A 81 8.95 -11.43 -2.36
N ALA A 82 9.45 -10.57 -1.46
CA ALA A 82 9.61 -9.14 -1.74
C ALA A 82 10.52 -8.90 -2.95
N GLY A 83 11.67 -9.57 -3.01
CA GLY A 83 12.60 -9.50 -4.14
C GLY A 83 11.98 -9.99 -5.45
N ILE A 84 11.22 -11.08 -5.43
CA ILE A 84 10.48 -11.60 -6.59
C ILE A 84 9.46 -10.56 -7.07
N CYS A 85 8.66 -9.98 -6.17
CA CYS A 85 7.68 -8.95 -6.51
C CYS A 85 8.34 -7.69 -7.09
N ILE A 86 9.42 -7.20 -6.47
CA ILE A 86 10.19 -6.05 -6.96
C ILE A 86 10.73 -6.34 -8.36
N GLY A 87 11.31 -7.52 -8.59
CA GLY A 87 11.82 -7.94 -9.90
C GLY A 87 10.71 -8.01 -10.95
N ALA A 88 9.56 -8.60 -10.62
CA ALA A 88 8.41 -8.72 -11.52
C ALA A 88 7.84 -7.35 -11.90
N VAL A 89 7.64 -6.45 -10.93
CA VAL A 89 7.16 -5.08 -11.21
C VAL A 89 8.18 -4.30 -12.03
N THR A 90 9.48 -4.43 -11.73
CA THR A 90 10.56 -3.81 -12.52
C THR A 90 10.50 -4.28 -13.97
N LEU A 91 10.30 -5.58 -14.21
CA LEU A 91 10.17 -6.14 -15.56
C LEU A 91 8.95 -5.55 -16.29
N VAL A 92 7.80 -5.43 -15.62
CA VAL A 92 6.60 -4.79 -16.19
C VAL A 92 6.89 -3.35 -16.62
N TYR A 93 7.56 -2.55 -15.79
CA TYR A 93 7.94 -1.19 -16.15
C TYR A 93 8.93 -1.13 -17.32
N VAL A 94 9.95 -2.01 -17.33
CA VAL A 94 10.92 -2.09 -18.44
C VAL A 94 10.23 -2.42 -19.75
N ILE A 95 9.35 -3.42 -19.76
CA ILE A 95 8.53 -3.78 -20.93
C ILE A 95 7.64 -2.60 -21.34
N GLY A 96 6.96 -1.96 -20.38
CA GLY A 96 6.08 -0.81 -20.62
C GLY A 96 6.77 0.41 -21.23
N ILE A 97 8.07 0.59 -21.01
CA ILE A 97 8.86 1.68 -21.61
C ILE A 97 9.34 1.35 -23.02
N ILE A 98 9.56 0.07 -23.32
CA ILE A 98 9.94 -0.39 -24.65
C ILE A 98 8.80 -0.10 -25.64
N PHE A 99 7.55 -0.30 -25.25
CA PHE A 99 6.39 0.03 -26.08
C PHE A 99 6.11 1.55 -26.07
N LYS A 100 6.22 2.21 -27.24
CA LYS A 100 6.00 3.66 -27.38
C LYS A 100 4.59 4.14 -26.95
N PRO A 101 3.48 3.42 -27.26
CA PRO A 101 2.13 3.89 -26.90
C PRO A 101 1.87 3.99 -25.39
N THR A 102 2.55 3.17 -24.59
CA THR A 102 2.40 3.12 -23.12
C THR A 102 3.18 4.21 -22.39
N ARG A 103 4.09 4.92 -23.07
CA ARG A 103 4.93 5.97 -22.43
C ARG A 103 4.13 7.15 -21.90
N ASN A 104 2.98 7.46 -22.51
CA ASN A 104 2.12 8.55 -22.05
C ASN A 104 1.37 8.19 -20.76
N ALA A 105 1.08 6.91 -20.52
CA ALA A 105 0.44 6.44 -19.30
C ALA A 105 1.36 6.52 -18.05
N PHE A 106 2.67 6.54 -18.25
CA PHE A 106 3.66 6.64 -17.17
C PHE A 106 4.15 8.07 -16.91
N ARG A 107 3.66 9.06 -17.65
CA ARG A 107 3.98 10.48 -17.41
C ARG A 107 3.10 11.02 -16.29
N ASP A 108 3.71 11.24 -15.14
CA ASP A 108 3.09 11.92 -14.02
C ASP A 108 3.75 13.30 -13.85
N GLU A 109 3.02 14.35 -14.19
CA GLU A 109 3.53 15.72 -14.18
C GLU A 109 3.84 16.23 -12.77
N ARG A 110 3.29 15.59 -11.72
CA ARG A 110 3.53 15.92 -10.30
C ARG A 110 5.01 15.87 -9.90
N HIS A 111 5.85 15.22 -10.70
CA HIS A 111 7.27 15.00 -10.39
C HIS A 111 8.24 15.52 -11.47
N ALA A 112 7.72 16.23 -12.48
CA ALA A 112 8.51 16.74 -13.60
C ALA A 112 9.55 17.81 -13.19
N GLU A 113 9.38 18.39 -12.00
CA GLU A 113 10.21 19.47 -11.46
C GLU A 113 11.11 19.02 -10.28
N LEU A 114 10.98 17.78 -9.81
CA LEU A 114 11.78 17.30 -8.67
C LEU A 114 13.25 17.08 -9.05
N SER A 115 14.15 17.55 -8.17
CA SER A 115 15.57 17.20 -8.24
C SER A 115 15.75 15.69 -8.05
N GLY A 116 16.81 15.11 -8.66
CA GLY A 116 17.06 13.66 -8.54
C GLY A 116 17.23 13.19 -7.09
N GLY A 117 17.83 14.03 -6.23
CA GLY A 117 17.97 13.76 -4.80
C GLY A 117 16.63 13.77 -4.06
N ARG A 118 15.72 14.71 -4.37
CA ARG A 118 14.39 14.76 -3.75
C ARG A 118 13.52 13.58 -4.19
N LEU A 119 13.63 13.17 -5.45
CA LEU A 119 12.96 11.95 -5.95
C LEU A 119 13.48 10.70 -5.23
N ALA A 120 14.80 10.55 -5.10
CA ALA A 120 15.40 9.42 -4.38
C ALA A 120 14.96 9.41 -2.91
N PHE A 121 14.91 10.57 -2.25
CA PHE A 121 14.39 10.69 -0.89
C PHE A 121 12.93 10.23 -0.79
N HIS A 122 12.07 10.69 -1.70
CA HIS A 122 10.67 10.24 -1.73
C HIS A 122 10.57 8.73 -1.94
N ALA A 123 11.20 8.20 -2.99
CA ALA A 123 11.07 6.80 -3.38
C ALA A 123 11.72 5.81 -2.40
N LEU A 124 12.82 6.20 -1.74
CA LEU A 124 13.61 5.31 -0.88
C LEU A 124 13.37 5.54 0.62
N LEU A 125 12.80 6.67 1.03
CA LEU A 125 12.52 6.94 2.44
C LEU A 125 11.05 7.25 2.71
N GLU A 126 10.47 8.26 2.07
CA GLU A 126 9.08 8.65 2.39
C GLU A 126 8.06 7.57 2.04
N VAL A 127 8.17 6.95 0.86
CA VAL A 127 7.26 5.88 0.43
C VAL A 127 7.39 4.63 1.32
N PRO A 128 8.58 4.02 1.50
CA PRO A 128 8.68 2.78 2.27
C PRO A 128 8.35 2.97 3.76
N PHE A 129 8.83 4.05 4.40
CA PHE A 129 8.67 4.23 5.85
C PHE A 129 7.44 5.06 6.23
N GLY A 130 6.93 5.89 5.32
CA GLY A 130 5.72 6.68 5.55
C GLY A 130 4.46 5.93 5.15
N THR A 131 4.39 5.50 3.89
CA THR A 131 3.16 4.89 3.33
C THR A 131 3.15 3.37 3.53
N VAL A 132 4.16 2.68 3.01
CA VAL A 132 4.17 1.21 2.95
C VAL A 132 4.20 0.60 4.35
N LEU A 133 5.09 1.08 5.22
CA LEU A 133 5.17 0.61 6.60
C LEU A 133 3.82 0.76 7.32
N LEU A 134 3.23 1.96 7.28
CA LEU A 134 1.96 2.23 7.95
C LEU A 134 0.85 1.33 7.43
N GLU A 135 0.67 1.26 6.12
CA GLU A 135 -0.44 0.54 5.52
C GLU A 135 -0.29 -0.98 5.67
N GLU A 136 0.90 -1.54 5.47
CA GLU A 136 1.10 -2.98 5.65
C GLU A 136 0.99 -3.42 7.12
N ILE A 137 1.42 -2.57 8.05
CA ILE A 137 1.20 -2.82 9.48
C ILE A 137 -0.30 -2.73 9.82
N ALA A 138 -0.97 -1.67 9.39
CA ALA A 138 -2.39 -1.46 9.64
C ALA A 138 -3.25 -2.60 9.10
N PHE A 139 -3.12 -2.90 7.80
CA PHE A 139 -4.07 -3.74 7.09
C PHE A 139 -3.66 -5.20 7.03
N ARG A 140 -2.36 -5.50 6.86
CA ARG A 140 -1.86 -6.87 6.67
C ARG A 140 -1.36 -7.49 7.97
N ALA A 141 -0.80 -6.69 8.88
CA ALA A 141 -0.37 -7.19 10.19
C ALA A 141 -1.52 -7.20 11.19
N VAL A 142 -2.15 -6.04 11.44
CA VAL A 142 -3.09 -5.86 12.56
C VAL A 142 -4.53 -6.19 12.16
N LEU A 143 -5.16 -5.43 11.27
CA LEU A 143 -6.58 -5.63 10.91
C LEU A 143 -6.84 -7.05 10.39
N PHE A 144 -6.02 -7.52 9.43
CA PHE A 144 -6.16 -8.86 8.86
C PHE A 144 -6.11 -9.94 9.95
N SER A 145 -5.13 -9.88 10.88
CA SER A 145 -5.00 -10.90 11.92
C SER A 145 -6.17 -10.86 12.91
N MET A 146 -6.58 -9.67 13.35
CA MET A 146 -7.72 -9.48 14.24
C MET A 146 -9.04 -10.00 13.63
N LEU A 147 -9.25 -9.75 12.33
CA LEU A 147 -10.44 -10.19 11.60
C LEU A 147 -10.39 -11.70 11.31
N ALA A 148 -9.24 -12.24 10.92
CA ALA A 148 -9.07 -13.68 10.66
C ALA A 148 -9.26 -14.51 11.94
N ARG A 149 -8.73 -14.04 13.08
CA ARG A 149 -8.96 -14.69 14.38
C ARG A 149 -10.44 -14.71 14.77
N ARG A 150 -11.21 -13.65 14.47
CA ARG A 150 -12.64 -13.56 14.83
C ARG A 150 -13.57 -14.29 13.87
N TYR A 151 -13.37 -14.10 12.58
CA TYR A 151 -14.33 -14.44 11.53
C TYR A 151 -13.84 -15.56 10.60
N GLY A 152 -12.62 -16.07 10.85
CA GLY A 152 -11.97 -17.06 10.01
C GLY A 152 -11.23 -16.43 8.83
N LEU A 153 -10.37 -17.22 8.19
CA LEU A 153 -9.42 -16.76 7.18
C LEU A 153 -10.11 -16.03 6.01
N VAL A 154 -11.17 -16.61 5.44
CA VAL A 154 -11.86 -16.06 4.27
C VAL A 154 -12.40 -14.66 4.55
N TRP A 155 -13.14 -14.50 5.65
CA TRP A 155 -13.70 -13.21 6.04
C TRP A 155 -12.62 -12.23 6.50
N GLY A 156 -11.55 -12.73 7.12
CA GLY A 156 -10.35 -11.93 7.42
C GLY A 156 -9.80 -11.24 6.17
N ILE A 157 -9.58 -12.01 5.09
CA ILE A 157 -9.07 -11.49 3.80
C ILE A 157 -10.07 -10.50 3.20
N VAL A 158 -11.35 -10.88 3.11
CA VAL A 158 -12.38 -10.05 2.45
C VAL A 158 -12.54 -8.71 3.16
N LEU A 159 -12.73 -8.73 4.48
CA LEU A 159 -13.00 -7.52 5.25
C LEU A 159 -11.77 -6.61 5.32
N SER A 160 -10.56 -7.14 5.53
CA SER A 160 -9.34 -6.31 5.54
C SER A 160 -9.08 -5.68 4.16
N SER A 161 -9.37 -6.40 3.07
CA SER A 161 -9.21 -5.89 1.71
C SER A 161 -10.21 -4.80 1.37
N ILE A 162 -11.48 -4.95 1.78
CA ILE A 162 -12.51 -3.91 1.62
C ILE A 162 -12.14 -2.67 2.43
N LEU A 163 -11.71 -2.83 3.69
CA LEU A 163 -11.29 -1.70 4.52
C LEU A 163 -10.07 -0.98 3.94
N PHE A 164 -9.14 -1.73 3.36
CA PHE A 164 -8.01 -1.16 2.61
C PHE A 164 -8.48 -0.40 1.36
N GLY A 165 -9.52 -0.89 0.68
CA GLY A 165 -10.19 -0.14 -0.38
C GLY A 165 -10.76 1.19 0.11
N LEU A 166 -11.54 1.15 1.18
CA LEU A 166 -12.19 2.33 1.76
C LEU A 166 -11.21 3.37 2.30
N TRP A 167 -10.03 2.94 2.78
CA TRP A 167 -8.93 3.83 3.17
C TRP A 167 -8.54 4.81 2.06
N HIS A 168 -8.71 4.42 0.80
CA HIS A 168 -8.34 5.22 -0.36
C HIS A 168 -9.40 6.23 -0.80
N VAL A 169 -10.55 6.33 -0.11
CA VAL A 169 -11.59 7.31 -0.47
C VAL A 169 -11.08 8.74 -0.36
N LEU A 170 -10.53 9.15 0.79
CA LEU A 170 -10.04 10.53 0.98
C LEU A 170 -8.86 10.88 0.06
N PRO A 171 -7.81 10.03 -0.07
CA PRO A 171 -6.72 10.29 -1.01
C PRO A 171 -7.15 10.44 -2.47
N SER A 172 -8.28 9.84 -2.86
CA SER A 172 -8.71 9.82 -4.27
C SER A 172 -9.51 11.04 -4.68
N ILE A 173 -9.98 11.85 -3.74
CA ILE A 173 -10.74 13.07 -4.03
C ILE A 173 -9.86 14.04 -4.82
N GLY A 174 -10.30 14.45 -6.01
CA GLY A 174 -9.60 15.39 -6.89
C GLY A 174 -8.40 14.79 -7.63
N SER A 175 -8.07 13.50 -7.42
CA SER A 175 -6.88 12.86 -8.01
C SER A 175 -6.86 12.89 -9.55
N HIS A 176 -8.03 12.80 -10.19
CA HIS A 176 -8.19 12.85 -11.64
C HIS A 176 -7.85 14.21 -12.26
N GLU A 177 -7.94 15.30 -11.51
CA GLU A 177 -7.60 16.64 -11.98
C GLU A 177 -6.08 16.83 -12.06
N GLN A 178 -5.33 16.05 -11.27
CA GLN A 178 -3.87 16.13 -11.17
C GLN A 178 -3.16 15.06 -12.02
N ASN A 179 -3.91 14.11 -12.59
CA ASN A 179 -3.37 13.03 -13.41
C ASN A 179 -4.12 13.00 -14.75
N PRO A 180 -3.53 13.55 -15.84
CA PRO A 180 -4.17 13.59 -17.15
C PRO A 180 -4.57 12.22 -17.70
N ALA A 181 -3.78 11.18 -17.42
CA ALA A 181 -4.10 9.81 -17.83
C ALA A 181 -5.37 9.32 -17.12
N LEU A 182 -5.48 9.53 -15.81
CA LEU A 182 -6.69 9.20 -15.06
C LEU A 182 -7.88 10.06 -15.52
N GLY A 183 -7.70 11.38 -15.63
CA GLY A 183 -8.73 12.32 -16.08
C GLY A 183 -9.29 12.01 -17.47
N SER A 184 -8.47 11.47 -18.38
CA SER A 184 -8.95 11.03 -19.70
C SER A 184 -9.85 9.79 -19.66
N VAL A 185 -9.73 8.97 -18.61
CA VAL A 185 -10.56 7.76 -18.40
C VAL A 185 -11.84 8.09 -17.65
N VAL A 186 -11.74 8.85 -16.56
CA VAL A 186 -12.89 9.08 -15.66
C VAL A 186 -13.65 10.38 -15.93
N GLY A 187 -13.08 11.29 -16.72
CA GLY A 187 -13.65 12.62 -16.98
C GLY A 187 -13.30 13.64 -15.89
N GLN A 188 -13.96 14.80 -15.92
CA GLN A 188 -13.68 15.95 -15.05
C GLN A 188 -14.85 16.27 -14.10
N GLY A 189 -14.57 17.09 -13.08
CA GLY A 189 -15.55 17.63 -12.15
C GLY A 189 -16.19 16.56 -11.26
N ARG A 190 -17.42 16.82 -10.77
CA ARG A 190 -18.05 15.96 -9.75
C ARG A 190 -18.24 14.51 -10.21
N ARG A 191 -18.58 14.26 -11.47
CA ARG A 191 -18.74 12.91 -12.02
C ARG A 191 -17.38 12.20 -12.12
N GLY A 192 -16.36 12.89 -12.64
CA GLY A 192 -14.99 12.37 -12.68
C GLY A 192 -14.48 11.99 -11.29
N ASN A 193 -14.78 12.81 -10.29
CA ASN A 193 -14.40 12.52 -8.90
C ASN A 193 -15.05 11.24 -8.35
N ILE A 194 -16.35 11.02 -8.59
CA ILE A 194 -17.04 9.79 -8.15
C ILE A 194 -16.41 8.56 -8.80
N PHE A 195 -16.14 8.62 -10.10
CA PHE A 195 -15.50 7.51 -10.82
C PHE A 195 -14.06 7.27 -10.36
N ALA A 196 -13.28 8.33 -10.11
CA ALA A 196 -11.92 8.22 -9.58
C ALA A 196 -11.90 7.51 -8.23
N ILE A 197 -12.79 7.91 -7.31
CA ILE A 197 -12.92 7.27 -5.99
C ILE A 197 -13.34 5.81 -6.15
N ALA A 198 -14.38 5.52 -6.93
CA ALA A 198 -14.87 4.16 -7.12
C ALA A 198 -13.80 3.24 -7.72
N LEU A 199 -13.08 3.72 -8.75
CA LEU A 199 -11.99 2.97 -9.38
C LEU A 199 -10.84 2.74 -8.40
N SER A 200 -10.46 3.75 -7.61
CA SER A 200 -9.42 3.63 -6.60
C SER A 200 -9.79 2.61 -5.52
N VAL A 201 -10.99 2.70 -4.95
CA VAL A 201 -11.49 1.75 -3.95
C VAL A 201 -11.52 0.32 -4.51
N LEU A 202 -12.00 0.13 -5.75
CA LEU A 202 -12.05 -1.19 -6.38
C LEU A 202 -10.65 -1.77 -6.59
N THR A 203 -9.75 -1.00 -7.22
CA THR A 203 -8.39 -1.45 -7.54
C THR A 203 -7.58 -1.74 -6.28
N THR A 204 -7.70 -0.91 -5.26
CA THR A 204 -7.01 -1.12 -3.98
C THR A 204 -7.63 -2.24 -3.17
N THR A 205 -8.94 -2.48 -3.24
CA THR A 205 -9.57 -3.69 -2.68
C THR A 205 -8.98 -4.95 -3.32
N LEU A 206 -8.88 -5.00 -4.66
CA LEU A 206 -8.27 -6.12 -5.38
C LEU A 206 -6.79 -6.29 -5.01
N ALA A 207 -6.04 -5.20 -4.87
CA ALA A 207 -4.67 -5.24 -4.37
C ALA A 207 -4.61 -5.80 -2.94
N GLY A 208 -5.57 -5.47 -2.08
CA GLY A 208 -5.72 -6.03 -0.74
C GLY A 208 -5.72 -7.56 -0.72
N PHE A 209 -6.47 -8.19 -1.64
CA PHE A 209 -6.47 -9.65 -1.78
C PHE A 209 -5.09 -10.20 -2.15
N VAL A 210 -4.39 -9.54 -3.08
CA VAL A 210 -3.03 -9.93 -3.48
C VAL A 210 -2.05 -9.77 -2.32
N PHE A 211 -2.13 -8.68 -1.56
CA PHE A 211 -1.28 -8.46 -0.40
C PHE A 211 -1.54 -9.46 0.72
N CYS A 212 -2.80 -9.82 0.98
CA CYS A 212 -3.15 -10.91 1.89
C CYS A 212 -2.58 -12.25 1.41
N ALA A 213 -2.67 -12.57 0.11
CA ALA A 213 -2.09 -13.80 -0.43
C ALA A 213 -0.56 -13.85 -0.24
N LEU A 214 0.16 -12.76 -0.56
CA LEU A 214 1.60 -12.67 -0.34
C LEU A 214 1.97 -12.80 1.15
N ARG A 215 1.20 -12.15 2.02
CA ARG A 215 1.37 -12.25 3.47
C ARG A 215 1.20 -13.69 3.96
N LEU A 216 0.22 -14.41 3.43
CA LEU A 216 -0.08 -15.80 3.81
C LEU A 216 0.96 -16.78 3.25
N MET A 217 1.37 -16.63 1.99
CA MET A 217 2.35 -17.50 1.33
C MET A 217 3.75 -17.35 1.90
N SER A 218 4.16 -16.13 2.25
CA SER A 218 5.48 -15.86 2.82
C SER A 218 5.54 -15.99 4.34
N GLY A 219 4.38 -15.92 5.02
CA GLY A 219 4.32 -15.79 6.47
C GLY A 219 4.78 -14.43 7.00
N SER A 220 5.03 -13.46 6.13
CA SER A 220 5.64 -12.17 6.50
C SER A 220 4.98 -10.99 5.81
N VAL A 221 4.89 -9.86 6.52
CA VAL A 221 4.48 -8.57 5.92
C VAL A 221 5.54 -7.99 4.98
N LEU A 222 6.79 -8.47 5.02
CA LEU A 222 7.84 -7.97 4.13
C LEU A 222 7.53 -8.25 2.65
N ALA A 223 6.86 -9.37 2.35
CA ALA A 223 6.48 -9.72 0.98
C ALA A 223 5.51 -8.68 0.36
N PRO A 224 4.34 -8.39 0.97
CA PRO A 224 3.47 -7.34 0.45
C PRO A 224 4.11 -5.95 0.56
N MET A 225 4.97 -5.65 1.56
CA MET A 225 5.74 -4.39 1.59
C MET A 225 6.62 -4.23 0.34
N GLY A 226 7.27 -5.31 -0.12
CA GLY A 226 8.06 -5.30 -1.35
C GLY A 226 7.24 -4.99 -2.59
N LEU A 227 6.09 -5.64 -2.76
CA LEU A 227 5.18 -5.37 -3.88
C LEU A 227 4.61 -3.94 -3.82
N HIS A 228 4.19 -3.49 -2.63
CA HIS A 228 3.62 -2.18 -2.41
C HIS A 228 4.65 -1.08 -2.70
N TRP A 229 5.87 -1.21 -2.15
CA TRP A 229 6.96 -0.30 -2.48
C TRP A 229 7.31 -0.34 -3.97
N ALA A 230 7.36 -1.50 -4.61
CA ALA A 230 7.70 -1.58 -6.03
C ALA A 230 6.66 -0.86 -6.91
N THR A 231 5.38 -1.03 -6.62
CA THR A 231 4.29 -0.39 -7.39
C THR A 231 4.26 1.13 -7.21
N ASN A 232 4.57 1.63 -6.01
CA ASN A 232 4.60 3.06 -5.70
C ASN A 232 5.94 3.72 -6.05
N GLY A 233 7.02 3.20 -5.47
CA GLY A 233 8.39 3.71 -5.55
C GLY A 233 8.99 3.69 -6.96
N LEU A 234 8.81 2.59 -7.70
CA LEU A 234 9.36 2.49 -9.07
C LEU A 234 8.61 3.37 -10.07
N GLY A 235 7.31 3.61 -9.84
CA GLY A 235 6.53 4.55 -10.65
C GLY A 235 7.18 5.93 -10.71
N TYR A 236 7.66 6.44 -9.55
CA TYR A 236 8.39 7.70 -9.47
C TYR A 236 9.72 7.67 -10.26
N ALA A 237 10.51 6.61 -10.09
CA ALA A 237 11.80 6.48 -10.75
C ALA A 237 11.68 6.39 -12.28
N PHE A 238 10.73 5.59 -12.77
CA PHE A 238 10.50 5.41 -14.20
C PHE A 238 9.86 6.64 -14.84
N SER A 239 8.91 7.31 -14.16
CA SER A 239 8.33 8.57 -14.66
C SER A 239 9.40 9.65 -14.85
N TRP A 240 10.28 9.83 -13.85
CA TRP A 240 11.39 10.78 -13.94
C TRP A 240 12.38 10.46 -15.06
N ALA A 241 12.73 9.18 -15.24
CA ALA A 241 13.63 8.75 -16.31
C ALA A 241 13.07 9.06 -17.71
N ILE A 242 11.76 8.88 -17.91
CA ILE A 242 11.06 9.21 -19.17
C ILE A 242 11.07 10.73 -19.41
N ILE A 243 10.76 11.53 -18.40
CA ILE A 243 10.71 13.00 -18.52
C ILE A 243 12.08 13.56 -18.90
N ARG A 244 13.15 13.13 -18.22
CA ARG A 244 14.52 13.60 -18.53
C ARG A 244 15.02 13.16 -19.90
N ARG A 245 14.66 11.96 -20.36
CA ARG A 245 15.02 11.48 -21.69
C ARG A 245 14.29 12.27 -22.79
N THR A 246 13.06 12.70 -22.54
CA THR A 246 12.29 13.52 -23.50
C THR A 246 12.85 14.94 -23.58
N ARG A 247 13.20 15.58 -22.46
CA ARG A 247 13.76 16.95 -22.45
C ARG A 247 15.16 17.08 -23.09
N ARG A 248 15.85 15.96 -23.33
CA ARG A 248 17.19 15.92 -23.96
C ARG A 248 17.15 15.70 -25.47
N LEU A 249 16.00 15.41 -26.06
CA LEU A 249 15.85 15.32 -27.51
C LEU A 249 15.55 16.72 -28.06
N PRO A 250 16.26 17.20 -29.10
CA PRO A 250 15.85 18.41 -29.82
C PRO A 250 14.42 18.22 -30.34
N GLN A 251 13.59 19.27 -30.24
CA GLN A 251 12.28 19.29 -30.91
C GLN A 251 12.45 19.36 -32.42
#